data_AF-V4AMT6-F1
#
_entry.id   AF-V4AMT6-F1
#
_cell.length_a   1.000
_cell.length_b   1.000
_cell.length_c   1.000
_cell.angle_alpha   90.00
_cell.angle_beta   90.00
_cell.angle_gamma   90.00
#
_symmetry.space_group_name_H-M   'P 1'
#
loop_
_entity.id
_entity.type
_entity.pdbx_description
1 polymer ?
#
loop_
_entity_poly.entity_id
_entity_poly.type
_entity_poly.pdbx_seq_one_letter_code
_entity_poly.pdbx_strand_id
1 'polypeptide(L)'
;MENIGVTDMATESEDTARVRTLTEKGEGVYISQRDKYCQDIEYMWTLLDTLLQETDVSPDNVHAGVKLEQQITHAHTRYQRLVDDYTSFLKSTRTQQSARDLEAGNRMCESRQKLIDLALLQLRQTTQPSTQEGANYVRDQDSIASSRSGASTTSSIARRKRAKAEAAKAALVFSQQQAEMNHQKTLIRQETIRKKAQFEVDAAEESTQLTRLDNEMTILASKKEIAMLEAEARILEEEEGQIRDFDYRPPTSRNNG
;
A
#
# COMPACT_ATOMS: atom_id res chain seq x y z
N MET A 1 -33.11 -21.48 -40.15
CA MET A 1 -33.06 -20.02 -40.02
C MET A 1 -33.73 -19.66 -38.71
N GLU A 2 -32.98 -19.62 -37.62
CA GLU A 2 -33.41 -18.93 -36.40
C GLU A 2 -32.19 -18.18 -35.87
N ASN A 3 -32.40 -16.89 -35.69
CA ASN A 3 -31.42 -15.86 -35.44
C ASN A 3 -31.29 -15.72 -33.92
N ILE A 4 -30.26 -16.33 -33.32
CA ILE A 4 -29.99 -16.13 -31.89
C ILE A 4 -29.15 -14.86 -31.79
N GLY A 5 -29.84 -13.78 -31.45
CA GLY A 5 -29.27 -12.46 -31.23
C GLY A 5 -28.13 -12.51 -30.23
N VAL A 6 -27.00 -11.97 -30.66
CA VAL A 6 -25.90 -11.57 -29.80
C VAL A 6 -26.40 -10.41 -28.96
N THR A 7 -26.72 -10.70 -27.70
CA THR A 7 -26.97 -9.66 -26.70
C THR A 7 -25.63 -9.01 -26.40
N ASP A 8 -25.40 -7.86 -27.01
CA ASP A 8 -24.40 -6.87 -26.60
C ASP A 8 -24.64 -6.56 -25.11
N MET A 9 -23.88 -7.21 -24.23
CA MET A 9 -23.68 -6.71 -22.89
C MET A 9 -22.70 -5.56 -22.99
N ALA A 10 -23.27 -4.38 -23.25
CA ALA A 10 -22.65 -3.11 -22.94
C ALA A 10 -22.29 -3.14 -21.44
N THR A 11 -21.02 -3.43 -21.15
CA THR A 11 -20.41 -3.04 -19.88
C THR A 11 -20.43 -1.52 -19.85
N GLU A 12 -21.34 -0.99 -19.04
CA GLU A 12 -21.46 0.41 -18.69
C GLU A 12 -20.08 0.98 -18.31
N SER A 13 -19.52 1.77 -19.23
CA SER A 13 -18.39 2.66 -19.00
C SER A 13 -18.88 3.84 -18.15
N GLU A 14 -19.06 3.63 -16.86
CA GLU A 14 -19.18 4.73 -15.91
C GLU A 14 -17.78 5.33 -15.66
N ASP A 15 -17.71 6.66 -15.72
CA ASP A 15 -16.61 7.52 -15.23
C ASP A 15 -15.42 7.91 -16.13
N THR A 16 -15.63 8.17 -17.42
CA THR A 16 -14.78 9.18 -18.10
C THR A 16 -15.36 10.59 -17.93
N ALA A 17 -15.47 11.06 -16.68
CA ALA A 17 -15.85 12.43 -16.39
C ALA A 17 -14.84 13.40 -17.05
N ARG A 18 -15.33 14.28 -17.92
CA ARG A 18 -14.50 15.23 -18.69
C ARG A 18 -13.64 16.07 -17.76
N VAL A 19 -12.32 15.90 -17.85
CA VAL A 19 -11.33 16.67 -17.07
C VAL A 19 -11.46 18.16 -17.42
N ARG A 20 -11.56 19.00 -16.39
CA ARG A 20 -11.63 20.46 -16.53
C ARG A 20 -10.23 21.06 -16.62
N THR A 21 -10.10 22.10 -17.44
CA THR A 21 -8.92 22.98 -17.46
C THR A 21 -9.26 24.25 -16.68
N LEU A 22 -8.44 24.61 -15.70
CA LEU A 22 -8.62 25.84 -14.92
C LEU A 22 -8.07 27.05 -15.67
N THR A 23 -8.62 28.21 -15.38
CA THR A 23 -8.00 29.50 -15.75
C THR A 23 -6.86 29.80 -14.78
N GLU A 24 -5.92 30.67 -15.15
CA GLU A 24 -4.77 31.06 -14.31
C GLU A 24 -5.19 31.52 -12.90
N LYS A 25 -6.26 32.33 -12.82
CA LYS A 25 -6.84 32.75 -11.53
C LYS A 25 -7.45 31.56 -10.76
N GLY A 26 -8.10 30.64 -11.46
CA GLY A 26 -8.68 29.43 -10.84
C GLY A 26 -7.62 28.48 -10.32
N GLU A 27 -6.48 28.38 -11.01
CA GLU A 27 -5.32 27.62 -10.58
C GLU A 27 -4.69 28.20 -9.32
N GLY A 28 -4.54 29.52 -9.23
CA GLY A 28 -4.08 30.18 -8.01
C GLY A 28 -4.96 29.92 -6.78
N VAL A 29 -6.30 29.95 -6.96
CA VAL A 29 -7.26 29.63 -5.90
C VAL A 29 -7.18 28.15 -5.52
N TYR A 30 -7.07 27.26 -6.50
CA TYR A 30 -6.92 25.82 -6.28
C TYR A 30 -5.67 25.52 -5.45
N ILE A 31 -4.50 26.03 -5.87
CA ILE A 31 -3.23 25.82 -5.17
C ILE A 31 -3.32 26.31 -3.73
N SER A 32 -3.83 27.53 -3.53
CA SER A 32 -3.96 28.11 -2.19
C SER A 32 -4.85 27.27 -1.27
N GLN A 33 -5.99 26.79 -1.79
CA GLN A 33 -6.93 25.98 -1.02
C GLN A 33 -6.37 24.57 -0.76
N ARG A 34 -5.72 23.95 -1.75
CA ARG A 34 -5.02 22.67 -1.62
C ARG A 34 -3.96 22.75 -0.53
N ASP A 35 -3.09 23.77 -0.59
CA ASP A 35 -1.99 23.93 0.35
C ASP A 35 -2.50 24.15 1.77
N LYS A 36 -3.60 24.90 1.93
CA LYS A 36 -4.28 25.04 3.22
C LYS A 36 -4.77 23.70 3.76
N TYR A 37 -5.48 22.90 2.96
CA TYR A 37 -5.92 21.57 3.40
C TYR A 37 -4.73 20.67 3.75
N CYS A 38 -3.67 20.66 2.93
CA CYS A 38 -2.46 19.90 3.22
C CYS A 38 -1.82 20.30 4.56
N GLN A 39 -1.72 21.60 4.83
CA GLN A 39 -1.21 22.11 6.11
C GLN A 39 -2.09 21.70 7.29
N ASP A 40 -3.41 21.85 7.18
CA ASP A 40 -4.36 21.50 8.24
C ASP A 40 -4.36 19.99 8.53
N ILE A 41 -4.31 19.16 7.47
CA ILE A 41 -4.21 17.70 7.57
C ILE A 41 -2.88 17.30 8.21
N GLU A 42 -1.76 17.91 7.81
CA GLU A 42 -0.45 17.60 8.38
C GLU A 42 -0.33 18.02 9.84
N TYR A 43 -0.86 19.19 10.19
CA TYR A 43 -0.96 19.63 11.57
C TYR A 43 -1.75 18.63 12.42
N MET A 44 -2.92 18.19 11.95
CA MET A 44 -3.71 17.19 12.67
C MET A 44 -3.02 15.83 12.74
N TRP A 45 -2.29 15.45 11.69
CA TRP A 45 -1.50 14.22 11.70
C TRP A 45 -0.36 14.28 12.72
N THR A 46 0.41 15.36 12.80
CA THR A 46 1.50 15.49 13.79
C THR A 46 0.99 15.44 15.23
N LEU A 47 -0.18 16.03 15.49
CA LEU A 47 -0.85 15.90 16.79
C LEU A 47 -1.20 14.43 17.09
N LEU A 48 -1.77 13.72 16.11
CA LEU A 48 -2.07 12.30 16.23
C LEU A 48 -0.80 11.49 16.45
N ASP A 49 0.23 11.69 15.65
CA ASP A 49 1.51 10.98 15.74
C ASP A 49 2.15 11.12 17.12
N THR A 50 2.08 12.32 17.71
CA THR A 50 2.52 12.55 19.09
C THR A 50 1.73 11.68 20.09
N LEU A 51 0.40 11.64 19.98
CA LEU A 51 -0.44 10.78 20.82
C LEU A 51 -0.20 9.29 20.57
N LEU A 52 0.11 8.90 19.34
CA LEU A 52 0.45 7.52 18.99
C LEU A 52 1.80 7.11 19.59
N GLN A 53 2.78 8.00 19.66
CA GLN A 53 4.06 7.73 20.31
C GLN A 53 3.93 7.60 21.84
N GLU A 54 2.93 8.27 22.44
CA GLU A 54 2.60 8.14 23.86
C GLU A 54 1.94 6.79 24.22
N THR A 55 1.66 5.91 23.25
CA THR A 55 0.98 4.62 23.50
C THR A 55 1.81 3.57 24.23
N ASP A 56 3.10 3.83 24.48
CA ASP A 56 3.99 2.99 25.29
C ASP A 56 3.71 3.13 26.82
N VAL A 57 2.44 3.33 27.17
CA VAL A 57 1.98 3.53 28.55
C VAL A 57 2.17 2.23 29.33
N SER A 58 2.82 2.33 30.49
CA SER A 58 2.96 1.23 31.45
C SER A 58 1.59 0.56 31.71
N PRO A 59 1.51 -0.79 31.67
CA PRO A 59 0.26 -1.54 31.89
C PRO A 59 -0.38 -1.28 33.27
N ASP A 60 0.36 -0.67 34.20
CA ASP A 60 -0.13 -0.35 35.55
C ASP A 60 -1.10 0.84 35.60
N ASN A 61 -1.21 1.65 34.53
CA ASN A 61 -2.06 2.85 34.51
C ASN A 61 -3.19 2.76 33.48
N VAL A 62 -4.11 1.82 33.71
CA VAL A 62 -5.34 1.60 32.91
C VAL A 62 -6.12 2.90 32.68
N HIS A 63 -6.19 3.79 33.68
CA HIS A 63 -6.93 5.06 33.54
C HIS A 63 -6.26 6.02 32.54
N ALA A 64 -4.92 6.09 32.52
CA ALA A 64 -4.18 6.85 31.52
C ALA A 64 -4.39 6.24 30.11
N GLY A 65 -4.40 4.91 30.00
CA GLY A 65 -4.70 4.20 28.74
C GLY A 65 -6.07 4.54 28.15
N VAL A 66 -7.13 4.49 28.97
CA VAL A 66 -8.50 4.89 28.55
C VAL A 66 -8.53 6.36 28.09
N LYS A 67 -7.88 7.25 28.83
CA LYS A 67 -7.84 8.68 28.49
C LYS A 67 -7.12 8.91 27.17
N LEU A 68 -6.00 8.22 26.94
CA LEU A 68 -5.25 8.31 25.69
C LEU A 68 -6.06 7.74 24.51
N GLU A 69 -6.77 6.62 24.69
CA GLU A 69 -7.68 6.07 23.66
C GLU A 69 -8.76 7.10 23.26
N GLN A 70 -9.36 7.78 24.24
CA GLN A 70 -10.35 8.84 23.97
C GLN A 70 -9.74 10.02 23.21
N GLN A 71 -8.52 10.43 23.57
CA GLN A 71 -7.81 11.52 22.90
C GLN A 71 -7.47 11.17 21.45
N ILE A 72 -6.93 9.97 21.20
CA ILE A 72 -6.63 9.46 19.86
C ILE A 72 -7.92 9.37 19.04
N THR A 73 -8.99 8.80 19.59
CA THR A 73 -10.29 8.68 18.89
C THR A 73 -10.86 10.04 18.51
N HIS A 74 -10.79 11.02 19.41
CA HIS A 74 -11.27 12.38 19.14
C HIS A 74 -10.44 13.09 18.07
N ALA A 75 -9.11 13.01 18.18
CA ALA A 75 -8.19 13.59 17.19
C ALA A 75 -8.34 12.92 15.81
N HIS A 76 -8.52 11.60 15.78
CA HIS A 76 -8.75 10.82 14.55
C HIS A 76 -10.06 11.22 13.87
N THR A 77 -11.14 11.36 14.64
CA THR A 77 -12.44 11.83 14.10
C THR A 77 -12.30 13.21 13.45
N ARG A 78 -11.55 14.13 14.06
CA ARG A 78 -11.31 15.47 13.51
C ARG A 78 -10.42 15.42 12.27
N TYR A 79 -9.37 14.60 12.28
CA TYR A 79 -8.52 14.35 11.11
C TYR A 79 -9.33 13.80 9.93
N GLN A 80 -10.20 12.82 10.18
CA GLN A 80 -10.99 12.18 9.14
C GLN A 80 -11.97 13.15 8.47
N ARG A 81 -12.60 14.05 9.24
CA ARG A 81 -13.44 15.12 8.67
C ARG A 81 -12.66 16.03 7.72
N LEU A 82 -11.42 16.41 8.08
CA LEU A 82 -10.58 17.23 7.20
C LEU A 82 -10.19 16.49 5.92
N VAL A 83 -9.88 15.20 6.03
CA VAL A 83 -9.61 14.34 4.87
C VAL A 83 -10.83 14.24 3.97
N ASP A 84 -12.02 14.00 4.53
CA ASP A 84 -13.27 13.91 3.77
C ASP A 84 -13.61 15.23 3.05
N ASP A 85 -13.43 16.37 3.73
CA ASP A 85 -13.61 17.70 3.16
C ASP A 85 -12.63 17.95 2.00
N TYR A 86 -11.35 17.59 2.19
CA TYR A 86 -10.32 17.72 1.16
C TYR A 86 -10.58 16.81 -0.04
N THR A 87 -10.94 15.55 0.20
CA THR A 87 -11.34 14.59 -0.85
C THR A 87 -12.54 15.11 -1.64
N SER A 88 -13.53 15.69 -0.96
CA SER A 88 -14.70 16.30 -1.60
C SER A 88 -14.31 17.51 -2.45
N PHE A 89 -13.39 18.34 -1.97
CA PHE A 89 -12.82 19.45 -2.73
C PHE A 89 -12.09 18.96 -4.01
N LEU A 90 -11.26 17.91 -3.91
CA LEU A 90 -10.52 17.37 -5.06
C LEU A 90 -11.46 16.73 -6.10
N LYS A 91 -12.46 15.97 -5.63
CA LYS A 91 -13.49 15.34 -6.48
C LYS A 91 -14.38 16.36 -7.19
N SER A 92 -14.66 17.50 -6.56
CA SER A 92 -15.47 18.57 -7.16
C SER A 92 -14.67 19.45 -8.15
N THR A 93 -13.36 19.58 -7.94
CA THR A 93 -12.47 20.36 -8.82
C THR A 93 -12.32 19.72 -10.22
N ARG A 94 -12.19 18.39 -10.28
CA ARG A 94 -12.17 17.59 -11.52
C ARG A 94 -11.10 18.01 -12.53
N THR A 95 -9.88 18.26 -12.08
CA THR A 95 -8.72 18.53 -12.94
C THR A 95 -7.77 17.34 -12.92
N GLN A 96 -6.84 17.28 -13.88
CA GLN A 96 -5.81 16.23 -13.86
C GLN A 96 -4.93 16.36 -12.61
N GLN A 97 -4.67 17.59 -12.16
CA GLN A 97 -3.94 17.84 -10.92
C GLN A 97 -4.72 17.36 -9.69
N SER A 98 -6.02 17.64 -9.61
CA SER A 98 -6.83 17.20 -8.47
C SER A 98 -7.02 15.69 -8.41
N ALA A 99 -7.00 15.00 -9.56
CA ALA A 99 -6.98 13.54 -9.62
C ALA A 99 -5.66 12.96 -9.06
N ARG A 100 -4.51 13.52 -9.46
CA ARG A 100 -3.20 13.11 -8.92
C ARG A 100 -3.09 13.37 -7.42
N ASP A 101 -3.54 14.54 -6.97
CA ASP A 101 -3.53 14.91 -5.55
C ASP A 101 -4.46 13.99 -4.74
N LEU A 102 -5.57 13.53 -5.33
CA LEU A 102 -6.51 12.59 -4.71
C LEU A 102 -5.88 11.20 -4.54
N GLU A 103 -5.23 10.67 -5.57
CA GLU A 103 -4.52 9.39 -5.49
C GLU A 103 -3.38 9.42 -4.46
N ALA A 104 -2.60 10.51 -4.44
CA ALA A 104 -1.55 10.71 -3.45
C ALA A 104 -2.12 10.77 -2.03
N GLY A 105 -3.20 11.55 -1.83
CA GLY A 105 -3.91 11.66 -0.55
C GLY A 105 -4.45 10.33 -0.05
N ASN A 106 -5.07 9.53 -0.93
CA ASN A 106 -5.62 8.22 -0.57
C ASN A 106 -4.54 7.27 -0.04
N ARG A 107 -3.40 7.19 -0.73
CA ARG A 107 -2.26 6.35 -0.29
C ARG A 107 -1.74 6.76 1.09
N MET A 108 -1.60 8.08 1.32
CA MET A 108 -1.17 8.59 2.62
C MET A 108 -2.18 8.27 3.72
N CYS A 109 -3.47 8.48 3.46
CA CYS A 109 -4.54 8.22 4.43
C CYS A 109 -4.63 6.73 4.79
N GLU A 110 -4.50 5.83 3.82
CA GLU A 110 -4.47 4.38 4.09
C GLU A 110 -3.29 3.98 4.98
N SER A 111 -2.10 4.54 4.75
CA SER A 111 -0.93 4.27 5.57
C SER A 111 -1.13 4.75 7.01
N ARG A 112 -1.62 5.99 7.18
CA ARG A 112 -1.91 6.60 8.47
C ARG A 112 -3.00 5.87 9.24
N GLN A 113 -4.06 5.44 8.55
CA GLN A 113 -5.15 4.67 9.15
C GLN A 113 -4.63 3.36 9.79
N LYS A 114 -3.72 2.65 9.11
CA LYS A 114 -3.12 1.42 9.66
C LYS A 114 -2.37 1.66 10.96
N LEU A 115 -1.67 2.80 11.08
CA LEU A 115 -0.95 3.17 12.31
C LEU A 115 -1.93 3.45 13.46
N ILE A 116 -3.01 4.18 13.19
CA ILE A 116 -4.05 4.49 14.16
C ILE A 116 -4.74 3.20 14.63
N ASP A 117 -5.14 2.33 13.69
CA ASP A 117 -5.80 1.06 14.00
C ASP A 117 -4.91 0.16 14.88
N LEU A 118 -3.62 0.11 14.58
CA LEU A 118 -2.64 -0.65 15.35
C LEU A 118 -2.49 -0.11 16.78
N ALA A 119 -2.39 1.21 16.94
CA ALA A 119 -2.27 1.86 18.24
C ALA A 119 -3.54 1.68 19.10
N LEU A 120 -4.73 1.86 18.51
CA LEU A 120 -5.99 1.61 19.20
C LEU A 120 -6.14 0.14 19.60
N LEU A 121 -5.67 -0.79 18.77
CA LEU A 121 -5.65 -2.21 19.11
C LEU A 121 -4.72 -2.49 20.30
N GLN A 122 -3.53 -1.91 20.32
CA GLN A 122 -2.57 -2.05 21.43
C GLN A 122 -3.15 -1.48 22.73
N LEU A 123 -3.73 -0.28 22.70
CA LEU A 123 -4.37 0.32 23.86
C LEU A 123 -5.52 -0.53 24.39
N ARG A 124 -6.34 -1.11 23.51
CA ARG A 124 -7.41 -2.02 23.96
C ARG A 124 -6.87 -3.29 24.61
N GLN A 125 -5.74 -3.81 24.15
CA GLN A 125 -5.10 -4.98 24.75
C GLN A 125 -4.49 -4.67 26.13
N THR A 126 -3.89 -3.50 26.32
CA THR A 126 -3.32 -3.09 27.61
C THR A 126 -4.37 -2.63 28.60
N THR A 127 -5.49 -2.09 28.11
CA THR A 127 -6.56 -1.51 28.94
C THR A 127 -7.70 -2.50 29.23
N GLN A 128 -7.78 -3.62 28.50
CA GLN A 128 -8.68 -4.70 28.87
C GLN A 128 -8.16 -5.36 30.15
N PRO A 129 -8.96 -5.41 31.23
CA PRO A 129 -8.61 -6.27 32.35
C PRO A 129 -8.53 -7.69 31.80
N SER A 130 -7.41 -8.37 32.03
CA SER A 130 -7.27 -9.80 31.82
C SER A 130 -8.40 -10.48 32.61
N THR A 131 -9.49 -10.81 31.92
CA THR A 131 -10.66 -11.49 32.49
C THR A 131 -10.34 -12.96 32.81
N GLN A 132 -9.10 -13.27 33.19
CA GLN A 132 -8.59 -14.57 33.59
C GLN A 132 -8.08 -14.64 35.03
N GLU A 133 -8.02 -13.55 35.80
CA GLU A 133 -7.64 -13.60 37.23
C GLU A 133 -8.67 -12.96 38.17
N GLY A 134 -9.95 -13.06 37.83
CA GLY A 134 -11.07 -12.52 38.60
C GLY A 134 -11.92 -13.55 39.36
N ALA A 135 -11.42 -14.77 39.57
CA ALA A 135 -12.11 -15.79 40.36
C ALA A 135 -11.31 -16.08 41.64
N ASN A 136 -11.26 -15.13 42.59
CA ASN A 136 -11.02 -15.35 44.03
C ASN A 136 -10.76 -14.03 44.78
N TYR A 137 -11.66 -13.04 44.76
CA TYR A 137 -11.61 -11.96 45.77
C TYR A 137 -12.96 -11.24 45.92
N VAL A 138 -14.03 -11.98 46.25
CA VAL A 138 -15.14 -11.42 47.03
C VAL A 138 -15.66 -12.52 47.93
N ARG A 139 -15.06 -12.63 49.12
CA ARG A 139 -15.71 -13.28 50.26
C ARG A 139 -15.44 -12.45 51.50
N ASP A 140 -16.53 -12.24 52.24
CA ASP A 140 -16.66 -11.62 53.54
C ASP A 140 -16.93 -10.12 53.56
N GLN A 141 -18.22 -9.80 53.39
CA GLN A 141 -18.92 -9.04 54.43
C GLN A 141 -20.37 -9.54 54.52
N ASP A 142 -20.61 -10.37 55.54
CA ASP A 142 -21.93 -10.65 56.08
C ASP A 142 -22.54 -9.36 56.62
N SER A 143 -23.72 -9.01 56.13
CA SER A 143 -24.93 -8.80 56.94
C SER A 143 -25.97 -8.05 56.11
N ILE A 144 -27.14 -8.66 55.95
CA ILE A 144 -28.45 -8.09 56.24
C ILE A 144 -29.45 -9.24 56.05
N ALA A 145 -29.92 -9.74 57.19
CA ALA A 145 -31.10 -10.56 57.24
C ALA A 145 -32.28 -9.73 56.71
N SER A 146 -32.92 -10.19 55.64
CA SER A 146 -34.31 -9.83 55.38
C SER A 146 -35.08 -11.06 54.95
N SER A 147 -36.00 -11.42 55.83
CA SER A 147 -36.99 -12.47 55.71
C SER A 147 -37.96 -12.15 54.58
N ARG A 148 -38.14 -13.07 53.63
CA ARG A 148 -39.50 -13.41 53.14
C ARG A 148 -39.48 -14.65 52.24
N SER A 149 -40.34 -15.57 52.64
CA SER A 149 -40.75 -16.83 52.04
C SER A 149 -41.31 -16.69 50.62
N GLY A 150 -41.14 -17.73 49.78
CA GLY A 150 -41.95 -17.88 48.57
C GLY A 150 -41.35 -18.79 47.48
N ALA A 151 -41.63 -20.09 47.56
CA ALA A 151 -41.78 -21.07 46.48
C ALA A 151 -41.20 -20.80 45.05
N SER A 152 -40.25 -21.64 44.60
CA SER A 152 -40.21 -22.34 43.28
C SER A 152 -38.79 -22.82 42.88
N THR A 153 -38.21 -23.74 43.65
CA THR A 153 -36.77 -24.08 43.58
C THR A 153 -36.37 -24.97 42.40
N THR A 154 -37.28 -25.43 41.55
CA THR A 154 -36.96 -26.31 40.39
C THR A 154 -36.94 -25.58 39.04
N SER A 155 -37.68 -24.47 38.89
CA SER A 155 -37.71 -23.64 37.67
C SER A 155 -36.40 -22.88 37.41
N SER A 156 -35.74 -22.43 38.48
CA SER A 156 -34.52 -21.62 38.40
C SER A 156 -33.28 -22.42 37.96
N ILE A 157 -33.17 -23.69 38.35
CA ILE A 157 -32.02 -24.55 38.03
C ILE A 157 -32.04 -24.94 36.54
N ALA A 158 -33.20 -25.33 36.01
CA ALA A 158 -33.35 -25.69 34.59
C ALA A 158 -33.06 -24.48 33.68
N ARG A 159 -33.56 -23.29 34.03
CA ARG A 159 -33.28 -22.05 33.29
C ARG A 159 -31.80 -21.68 33.34
N ARG A 160 -31.15 -21.79 34.51
CA ARG A 160 -29.71 -21.55 34.66
C ARG A 160 -28.86 -22.54 33.85
N LYS A 161 -29.24 -23.82 33.81
CA LYS A 161 -28.55 -24.83 32.98
C LYS A 161 -28.73 -24.57 31.48
N ARG A 162 -29.92 -24.16 31.03
CA ARG A 162 -30.14 -23.77 29.62
C ARG A 162 -29.32 -22.54 29.23
N ALA A 163 -29.29 -21.50 30.06
CA ALA A 163 -28.47 -20.32 29.82
C ALA A 163 -26.97 -20.66 29.73
N LYS A 164 -26.47 -21.55 30.60
CA LYS A 164 -25.08 -22.05 30.51
C LYS A 164 -24.82 -22.84 29.24
N ALA A 165 -25.76 -23.67 28.79
CA ALA A 165 -25.63 -24.42 27.55
C ALA A 165 -25.66 -23.51 26.31
N GLU A 166 -26.50 -22.47 26.30
CA GLU A 166 -26.55 -21.47 25.23
C GLU A 166 -25.27 -20.62 25.19
N ALA A 167 -24.75 -20.20 26.35
CA ALA A 167 -23.46 -19.51 26.42
C ALA A 167 -22.30 -20.39 25.92
N ALA A 168 -22.28 -21.68 26.27
CA ALA A 168 -21.27 -22.62 25.78
C ALA A 168 -21.37 -22.83 24.26
N LYS A 169 -22.59 -22.89 23.71
CA LYS A 169 -22.80 -22.95 22.25
C LYS A 169 -22.32 -21.67 21.55
N ALA A 170 -22.64 -20.50 22.10
CA ALA A 170 -22.18 -19.23 21.55
C ALA A 170 -20.65 -19.12 21.59
N ALA A 171 -20.02 -19.55 22.69
CA ALA A 171 -18.57 -19.60 22.82
C ALA A 171 -17.92 -20.55 21.80
N LEU A 172 -18.54 -21.71 21.54
CA LEU A 172 -18.06 -22.66 20.54
C LEU A 172 -18.15 -22.09 19.12
N VAL A 173 -19.28 -21.47 18.76
CA VAL A 173 -19.46 -20.81 17.45
C VAL A 173 -18.46 -19.68 17.26
N PHE A 174 -18.26 -18.85 18.29
CA PHE A 174 -17.28 -17.78 18.24
C PHE A 174 -15.85 -18.32 18.08
N SER A 175 -15.50 -19.38 18.81
CA SER A 175 -14.19 -20.03 18.67
C SER A 175 -13.98 -20.63 17.27
N GLN A 176 -15.04 -21.18 16.66
CA GLN A 176 -14.97 -21.68 15.28
C GLN A 176 -14.76 -20.54 14.28
N GLN A 177 -15.52 -19.45 14.40
CA GLN A 177 -15.35 -18.26 13.54
C GLN A 177 -13.96 -17.64 13.69
N GLN A 178 -13.43 -17.59 14.91
CA GLN A 178 -12.08 -17.09 15.17
C GLN A 178 -11.02 -18.00 14.53
N ALA A 179 -11.19 -19.32 14.59
CA ALA A 179 -10.29 -20.27 13.93
C ALA A 179 -10.35 -20.14 12.40
N GLU A 180 -11.54 -19.99 11.84
CA GLU A 180 -11.73 -19.78 10.40
C GLU A 180 -11.12 -18.47 9.92
N MET A 181 -11.33 -17.37 10.65
CA MET A 181 -10.73 -16.07 10.33
C MET A 181 -9.19 -16.11 10.43
N ASN A 182 -8.66 -16.82 11.43
CA ASN A 182 -7.21 -17.04 11.54
C ASN A 182 -6.69 -17.88 10.36
N HIS A 183 -7.42 -18.90 9.92
CA HIS A 183 -7.07 -19.69 8.75
C HIS A 183 -7.05 -18.84 7.48
N GLN A 184 -8.08 -18.03 7.23
CA GLN A 184 -8.13 -17.11 6.10
C GLN A 184 -6.97 -16.10 6.13
N LYS A 185 -6.64 -15.53 7.30
CA LYS A 185 -5.47 -14.65 7.47
C LYS A 185 -4.16 -15.36 7.11
N THR A 186 -4.00 -16.63 7.50
CA THR A 186 -2.79 -17.39 7.14
C THR A 186 -2.70 -17.66 5.64
N LEU A 187 -3.82 -17.96 4.97
CA LEU A 187 -3.85 -18.16 3.51
C LEU A 187 -3.49 -16.88 2.75
N ILE A 188 -4.09 -15.74 3.12
CA ILE A 188 -3.77 -14.44 2.51
C ILE A 188 -2.28 -14.09 2.73
N ARG A 189 -1.74 -14.38 3.91
CA ARG A 189 -0.32 -14.16 4.19
C ARG A 189 0.58 -15.04 3.33
N GLN A 190 0.21 -16.30 3.08
CA GLN A 190 0.97 -17.18 2.19
C GLN A 190 0.91 -16.72 0.73
N GLU A 191 -0.25 -16.31 0.24
CA GLU A 191 -0.40 -15.78 -1.13
C GLU A 191 0.41 -14.50 -1.35
N THR A 192 0.40 -13.59 -0.38
CA THR A 192 1.17 -12.34 -0.47
C THR A 192 2.67 -12.59 -0.49
N ILE A 193 3.17 -13.54 0.32
CA ILE A 193 4.57 -13.98 0.28
C ILE A 193 4.90 -14.59 -1.09
N ARG A 194 4.04 -15.45 -1.63
CA ARG A 194 4.26 -16.08 -2.94
C ARG A 194 4.30 -15.05 -4.07
N LYS A 195 3.36 -14.10 -4.09
CA LYS A 195 3.35 -13.02 -5.10
C LYS A 195 4.61 -12.16 -5.00
N LYS A 196 5.05 -11.82 -3.79
CA LYS A 196 6.27 -11.04 -3.60
C LYS A 196 7.51 -11.78 -4.12
N ALA A 197 7.62 -13.08 -3.82
CA ALA A 197 8.72 -13.91 -4.33
C ALA A 197 8.71 -13.98 -5.87
N GLN A 198 7.52 -14.07 -6.50
CA GLN A 198 7.41 -14.05 -7.96
C GLN A 198 7.90 -12.72 -8.55
N PHE A 199 7.46 -11.59 -8.00
CA PHE A 199 7.92 -10.27 -8.46
C PHE A 199 9.43 -10.10 -8.36
N GLU A 200 10.05 -10.66 -7.32
CA GLU A 200 11.51 -10.59 -7.14
C GLU A 200 12.26 -11.43 -8.18
N VAL A 201 11.73 -12.61 -8.53
CA VAL A 201 12.26 -13.44 -9.62
C VAL A 201 12.13 -12.72 -10.96
N ASP A 202 10.95 -12.19 -11.28
CA ASP A 202 10.69 -11.49 -12.54
C ASP A 202 11.61 -10.26 -12.69
N ALA A 203 11.82 -9.50 -11.60
CA ALA A 203 12.72 -8.35 -11.59
C ALA A 203 14.20 -8.75 -11.77
N ALA A 204 14.62 -9.87 -11.17
CA ALA A 204 15.97 -10.40 -11.37
C ALA A 204 16.18 -10.86 -12.83
N GLU A 205 15.19 -11.53 -13.42
CA GLU A 205 15.23 -11.93 -14.83
C GLU A 205 15.33 -10.71 -15.76
N GLU A 206 14.52 -9.68 -15.55
CA GLU A 206 14.58 -8.42 -16.31
C GLU A 206 15.96 -7.77 -16.22
N SER A 207 16.52 -7.68 -15.00
CA SER A 207 17.87 -7.14 -14.80
C SER A 207 18.92 -7.92 -15.58
N THR A 208 18.87 -9.25 -15.56
CA THR A 208 19.83 -10.08 -16.32
C THR A 208 19.69 -9.91 -17.84
N GLN A 209 18.45 -9.75 -18.34
CA GLN A 209 18.21 -9.47 -19.75
C GLN A 209 18.76 -8.11 -20.16
N LEU A 210 18.55 -7.07 -19.35
CA LEU A 210 19.12 -5.75 -19.62
C LEU A 210 20.64 -5.78 -19.66
N THR A 211 21.29 -6.44 -18.69
CA THR A 211 22.76 -6.57 -18.71
C THR A 211 23.25 -7.36 -19.92
N ARG A 212 22.51 -8.39 -20.35
CA ARG A 212 22.82 -9.15 -21.57
C ARG A 212 22.72 -8.28 -22.82
N LEU A 213 21.64 -7.50 -22.95
CA LEU A 213 21.44 -6.60 -24.09
C LEU A 213 22.50 -5.49 -24.14
N ASP A 214 22.89 -4.95 -22.99
CA ASP A 214 23.94 -3.93 -22.91
C ASP A 214 25.31 -4.46 -23.33
N ASN A 215 25.65 -5.68 -22.90
CA ASN A 215 26.84 -6.39 -23.36
C ASN A 215 26.80 -6.64 -24.88
N GLU A 216 25.64 -7.05 -25.42
CA GLU A 216 25.47 -7.27 -26.86
C GLU A 216 25.63 -5.97 -27.66
N MET A 217 25.05 -4.87 -27.18
CA MET A 217 25.21 -3.53 -27.78
C MET A 217 26.67 -3.10 -27.79
N THR A 218 27.42 -3.35 -26.72
CA THR A 218 28.85 -3.04 -26.62
C THR A 218 29.68 -3.86 -27.61
N ILE A 219 29.38 -5.16 -27.74
CA ILE A 219 30.02 -6.03 -28.73
C ILE A 219 29.69 -5.57 -30.17
N LEU A 220 28.46 -5.16 -30.46
CA LEU A 220 28.09 -4.64 -31.78
C LEU A 220 28.77 -3.30 -32.09
N ALA A 221 28.89 -2.41 -31.10
CA ALA A 221 29.58 -1.13 -31.26
C ALA A 221 31.06 -1.33 -31.61
N SER A 222 31.76 -2.19 -30.87
CA SER A 222 33.15 -2.56 -31.16
C SER A 222 33.32 -3.24 -32.52
N LYS A 223 32.42 -4.15 -32.92
CA LYS A 223 32.44 -4.74 -34.28
C LYS A 223 32.27 -3.69 -35.37
N LYS A 224 31.40 -2.71 -35.16
CA LYS A 224 31.21 -1.60 -36.09
C LYS A 224 32.48 -0.76 -36.21
N GLU A 225 33.14 -0.46 -35.10
CA GLU A 225 34.40 0.28 -35.07
C GLU A 225 35.52 -0.48 -35.80
N ILE A 226 35.66 -1.79 -35.55
CA ILE A 226 36.63 -2.64 -36.28
C ILE A 226 36.35 -2.61 -37.79
N ALA A 227 35.09 -2.81 -38.21
CA ALA A 227 34.72 -2.80 -39.62
C ALA A 227 34.98 -1.44 -40.29
N MET A 228 34.82 -0.33 -39.56
CA MET A 228 35.16 1.01 -40.06
C MET A 228 36.68 1.16 -40.24
N LEU A 229 37.48 0.73 -39.27
CA LEU A 229 38.93 0.78 -39.35
C LEU A 229 39.47 -0.14 -40.47
N GLU A 230 38.91 -1.32 -40.65
CA GLU A 230 39.25 -2.23 -41.77
C GLU A 230 38.91 -1.61 -43.12
N ALA A 231 37.75 -0.95 -43.24
CA ALA A 231 37.36 -0.25 -44.46
C ALA A 231 38.30 0.93 -44.76
N GLU A 232 38.68 1.71 -43.74
CA GLU A 232 39.64 2.81 -43.87
C GLU A 232 41.02 2.31 -44.27
N ALA A 233 41.51 1.24 -43.62
CA ALA A 233 42.78 0.62 -43.98
C ALA A 233 42.81 0.12 -45.43
N ARG A 234 41.72 -0.49 -45.90
CA ARG A 234 41.60 -0.98 -47.29
C ARG A 234 41.65 0.15 -48.32
N ILE A 235 40.99 1.29 -48.02
CA ILE A 235 41.03 2.47 -48.90
C ILE A 235 42.48 3.00 -49.00
N LEU A 236 43.19 3.07 -47.88
CA LEU A 236 44.59 3.52 -47.85
C LEU A 236 45.53 2.57 -48.63
N GLU A 237 45.33 1.26 -48.52
CA GLU A 237 46.10 0.27 -49.30
C GLU A 237 45.84 0.37 -50.82
N GLU A 238 44.59 0.64 -51.23
CA GLU A 238 44.23 0.86 -52.64
C GLU A 238 44.85 2.16 -53.20
N GLU A 239 44.90 3.23 -52.40
CA GLU A 239 45.57 4.49 -52.75
C GLU A 239 47.09 4.33 -52.86
N GLU A 240 47.74 3.59 -51.95
CA GLU A 240 49.17 3.31 -52.03
C GLU A 240 49.56 2.42 -53.23
N GLY A 241 48.70 1.48 -53.61
CA GLY A 241 48.89 0.62 -54.79
C GLY A 241 48.86 1.40 -56.10
N GLN A 242 47.96 2.39 -56.23
CA GLN A 242 47.87 3.24 -57.44
C GLN A 242 49.08 4.17 -57.62
N ILE A 243 49.75 4.57 -56.54
CA ILE A 243 50.95 5.43 -56.60
C ILE A 243 52.17 4.65 -57.11
N ARG A 244 52.25 3.32 -56.90
CA ARG A 244 53.39 2.50 -57.32
C ARG A 244 53.40 2.13 -58.80
N ASP A 245 52.25 2.15 -59.48
CA ASP A 245 52.16 1.79 -60.91
C ASP A 245 52.49 2.95 -61.87
N PHE A 246 52.70 4.17 -61.37
CA PHE A 246 52.94 5.35 -62.22
C PHE A 246 54.43 5.61 -62.58
N ASP A 247 55.39 4.94 -61.92
CA ASP A 247 56.81 5.32 -61.98
C ASP A 247 57.78 4.27 -62.57
N TYR A 248 57.31 3.31 -63.37
CA TYR A 248 58.21 2.44 -64.14
C TYR A 248 58.40 2.91 -65.59
N ARG A 249 59.26 3.90 -65.79
CA ARG A 249 59.77 4.28 -67.12
C ARG A 249 61.15 3.60 -67.34
N PRO A 250 61.27 2.58 -68.21
CA PRO A 250 62.55 1.90 -68.39
C PRO A 250 63.59 2.86 -68.99
N PRO A 251 64.85 2.84 -68.51
CA PRO A 251 65.88 3.76 -68.98
C PRO A 251 66.24 3.43 -70.42
N THR A 252 66.05 4.41 -71.31
CA THR A 252 66.54 4.34 -72.69
C THR A 252 68.06 4.42 -72.68
N SER A 253 68.71 3.29 -72.98
CA SER A 253 70.15 3.22 -73.28
C SER A 253 70.50 4.20 -74.42
N ARG A 254 71.36 5.16 -74.11
CA ARG A 254 71.88 6.15 -75.05
C ARG A 254 73.22 5.63 -75.58
N ASN A 255 73.20 5.11 -76.81
CA ASN A 255 74.41 4.79 -77.58
C ASN A 255 75.22 6.07 -77.79
N ASN A 256 76.45 6.14 -77.25
CA ASN A 256 77.48 7.07 -77.68
C ASN A 256 78.33 6.37 -78.76
N GLY A 257 78.64 7.12 -79.83
CA GLY A 257 79.57 6.70 -80.87
C GLY A 257 81.03 6.67 -80.44
#